data_AF-A0A7S2G990-F1
#
_entry.id   AF-A0A7S2G990-F1
#
_cell.length_a   1.000
_cell.length_b   1.000
_cell.length_c   1.000
_cell.angle_alpha   90.00
_cell.angle_beta   90.00
_cell.angle_gamma   90.00
#
_symmetry.space_group_name_H-M   'P 1'
#
loop_
_entity.id
_entity.type
_entity.pdbx_description
1 polymer ?
#
loop_
_entity_poly.entity_id
_entity_poly.type
_entity_poly.pdbx_seq_one_letter_code
_entity_poly.pdbx_strand_id
1 'polypeptide(L)'
;LLGHGGLDMDFRLASRLQGLINAVIGGHSHVVYFEEQYQLQGPVVIHSGHSGTHVGVLRLSFNGLRLAAAYGAVDDVSSYRPDERVQSYLKGKLAKLSQGAELAQFSVVGSGPSGMACTNDSIADGTPLMDSRTCRTGPCALGNLVAQAMR
;
A
#
# COMPACT_ATOMS: atom_id res chain seq x y z
N LEU A 1 -12.22 -13.79 2.14
CA LEU A 1 -12.75 -12.54 1.56
C LEU A 1 -11.58 -11.63 1.23
N LEU A 2 -11.57 -11.03 0.05
CA LEU A 2 -10.60 -10.00 -0.34
C LEU A 2 -11.36 -8.69 -0.50
N GLY A 3 -10.91 -7.63 0.17
CA GLY A 3 -11.65 -6.38 0.24
C GLY A 3 -10.76 -5.13 0.35
N HIS A 4 -11.39 -3.97 0.28
CA HIS A 4 -10.76 -2.66 0.40
C HIS A 4 -11.69 -1.69 1.16
N GLY A 5 -12.28 -2.16 2.26
CA GLY A 5 -13.29 -1.41 3.04
C GLY A 5 -12.74 -0.70 4.27
N GLY A 6 -11.46 -0.91 4.60
CA GLY A 6 -10.83 -0.41 5.83
C GLY A 6 -10.97 -1.40 6.98
N LEU A 7 -10.03 -1.32 7.93
CA LEU A 7 -9.88 -2.29 9.01
C LEU A 7 -11.17 -2.48 9.83
N ASP A 8 -11.85 -1.38 10.17
CA ASP A 8 -13.11 -1.42 10.94
C ASP A 8 -14.23 -2.16 10.20
N MET A 9 -14.34 -1.93 8.88
CA MET A 9 -15.34 -2.61 8.06
C MET A 9 -15.01 -4.10 7.94
N ASP A 10 -13.73 -4.41 7.77
CA ASP A 10 -13.26 -5.78 7.65
C ASP A 10 -13.52 -6.59 8.93
N PHE A 11 -13.36 -6.01 10.11
CA PHE A 11 -13.78 -6.64 11.37
C PHE A 11 -15.29 -6.87 11.45
N ARG A 12 -16.09 -5.87 11.05
CA ARG A 12 -17.55 -6.02 11.02
C ARG A 12 -17.98 -7.14 10.07
N LEU A 13 -17.32 -7.26 8.92
CA LEU A 13 -17.57 -8.34 7.96
C LEU A 13 -17.12 -9.69 8.49
N ALA A 14 -15.94 -9.79 9.11
CA ALA A 14 -15.43 -11.02 9.72
C ALA A 14 -16.41 -11.56 10.79
N SER A 15 -16.91 -10.68 11.66
CA SER A 15 -17.90 -11.05 12.68
C SER A 15 -19.23 -11.51 12.05
N ARG A 16 -19.75 -10.79 11.05
CA ARG A 16 -21.04 -11.14 10.41
C ARG A 16 -21.01 -12.39 9.56
N LEU A 17 -19.85 -12.73 9.00
CA LEU A 17 -19.66 -13.86 8.09
C LEU A 17 -18.97 -15.05 8.77
N GLN A 18 -19.00 -15.09 10.11
CA GLN A 18 -18.43 -16.19 10.88
C GLN A 18 -19.03 -17.54 10.44
N GLY A 19 -18.17 -18.52 10.19
CA GLY A 19 -18.56 -19.84 9.68
C GLY A 19 -18.73 -19.92 8.16
N LEU A 20 -18.76 -18.79 7.44
CA LEU A 20 -18.83 -18.75 5.97
C LEU A 20 -17.48 -18.45 5.33
N ILE A 21 -16.63 -17.69 6.03
CA ILE A 21 -15.29 -17.35 5.56
C ILE A 21 -14.24 -17.71 6.60
N ASN A 22 -13.02 -17.93 6.14
CA ASN A 22 -11.88 -18.28 6.98
C ASN A 22 -10.93 -17.11 7.26
N ALA A 23 -10.91 -16.12 6.37
CA ALA A 23 -10.04 -14.97 6.47
C ALA A 23 -10.61 -13.77 5.72
N VAL A 24 -10.26 -12.57 6.16
CA VAL A 24 -10.45 -11.29 5.48
C VAL A 24 -9.08 -10.68 5.21
N ILE A 25 -8.76 -10.51 3.93
CA ILE A 25 -7.55 -9.83 3.46
C ILE A 25 -8.01 -8.44 3.02
N GLY A 26 -7.63 -7.43 3.79
CA GLY A 26 -8.16 -6.07 3.65
C GLY A 26 -7.15 -5.05 3.13
N GLY A 27 -7.62 -3.81 3.07
CA GLY A 27 -6.86 -2.64 2.60
C GLY A 27 -7.55 -1.33 2.97
N HIS A 28 -7.31 -0.25 2.23
CA HIS A 28 -7.85 1.11 2.43
C HIS A 28 -7.27 1.89 3.62
N SER A 29 -7.17 1.29 4.80
CA SER A 29 -6.69 1.99 6.00
C SER A 29 -5.17 2.18 6.04
N HIS A 30 -4.42 1.54 5.13
CA HIS A 30 -2.95 1.60 5.04
C HIS A 30 -2.22 1.12 6.31
N VAL A 31 -2.90 0.33 7.14
CA VAL A 31 -2.36 -0.19 8.41
C VAL A 31 -1.63 -1.51 8.20
N VAL A 32 -0.60 -1.76 9.00
CA VAL A 32 -0.03 -3.10 9.18
C VAL A 32 -0.76 -3.75 10.35
N TYR A 33 -1.51 -4.80 10.08
CA TYR A 33 -2.29 -5.48 11.10
C TYR A 33 -2.37 -6.98 10.83
N PHE A 34 -2.11 -7.78 11.87
CA PHE A 34 -2.36 -9.20 11.86
C PHE A 34 -2.82 -9.64 13.25
N GLU A 35 -3.93 -10.37 13.31
CA GLU A 35 -4.43 -10.96 14.54
C GLU A 35 -3.90 -12.40 14.68
N GLU A 36 -2.99 -12.61 15.62
CA GLU A 36 -2.55 -13.96 15.98
C GLU A 36 -3.68 -14.71 16.71
N GLN A 37 -4.17 -15.79 16.12
CA GLN A 37 -5.19 -16.64 16.74
C GLN A 37 -4.66 -18.07 16.95
N TYR A 38 -4.28 -18.37 18.20
CA TYR A 38 -3.86 -19.72 18.61
C TYR A 38 -5.02 -20.72 18.70
N GLN A 39 -6.28 -20.23 18.72
CA GLN A 39 -7.50 -21.00 18.57
C GLN A 39 -8.49 -20.18 17.74
N LEU A 40 -8.84 -20.66 16.55
CA LEU A 40 -9.70 -19.92 15.62
C LEU A 40 -11.12 -19.87 16.14
N GLN A 41 -11.51 -18.73 16.71
CA GLN A 41 -12.90 -18.45 17.05
C GLN A 41 -13.66 -17.79 15.90
N GLY A 42 -13.00 -17.45 14.79
CA GLY A 42 -13.64 -16.81 13.64
C GLY A 42 -12.68 -16.61 12.48
N PRO A 43 -13.08 -15.82 11.48
CA PRO A 43 -12.19 -15.46 10.38
C PRO A 43 -11.05 -14.57 10.89
N VAL A 44 -9.83 -14.84 10.45
CA VAL A 44 -8.68 -13.96 10.72
C VAL A 44 -8.72 -12.72 9.84
N VAL A 45 -8.30 -11.57 10.37
CA VAL A 45 -8.22 -10.31 9.62
C VAL A 45 -6.75 -9.92 9.44
N ILE A 46 -6.35 -9.60 8.20
CA ILE A 46 -4.97 -9.20 7.86
C ILE A 46 -4.94 -8.00 6.91
N HIS A 47 -4.04 -7.05 7.22
CA HIS A 47 -3.69 -5.88 6.40
C HIS A 47 -2.16 -5.74 6.34
N SER A 48 -1.62 -5.40 5.17
CA SER A 48 -0.17 -5.33 4.94
C SER A 48 0.31 -3.92 4.55
N GLY A 49 -0.19 -2.89 5.23
CA GLY A 49 0.25 -1.51 5.04
C GLY A 49 -0.15 -0.92 3.68
N HIS A 50 0.76 -0.15 3.07
CA HIS A 50 0.55 0.50 1.79
C HIS A 50 1.81 0.51 0.92
N SER A 51 1.63 0.81 -0.37
CA SER A 51 2.71 1.06 -1.33
C SER A 51 3.74 -0.07 -1.47
N GLY A 52 3.37 -1.30 -1.13
CA GLY A 52 4.29 -2.45 -1.20
C GLY A 52 5.46 -2.38 -0.21
N THR A 53 5.37 -1.56 0.83
CA THR A 53 6.38 -1.49 1.89
C THR A 53 6.42 -2.75 2.74
N HIS A 54 5.30 -3.47 2.82
CA HIS A 54 5.17 -4.70 3.58
C HIS A 54 4.49 -5.79 2.74
N VAL A 55 4.81 -7.05 3.05
CA VAL A 55 4.16 -8.23 2.49
C VAL A 55 3.53 -9.02 3.63
N GLY A 56 2.21 -9.17 3.59
CA GLY A 56 1.49 -10.06 4.49
C GLY A 56 1.59 -11.50 4.01
N VAL A 57 2.04 -12.40 4.89
CA VAL A 57 2.08 -13.84 4.65
C VAL A 57 1.06 -14.48 5.57
N LEU A 58 0.00 -15.07 5.00
CA LEU A 58 -1.00 -15.84 5.74
C LEU A 58 -0.87 -17.33 5.42
N ARG A 59 -0.64 -18.14 6.45
CA ARG A 59 -0.54 -19.59 6.40
C ARG A 59 -1.77 -20.20 7.04
N LEU A 60 -2.52 -20.98 6.27
CA LEU A 60 -3.74 -21.66 6.71
C LEU A 60 -3.48 -23.17 6.76
N SER A 61 -3.86 -23.82 7.87
CA SER A 61 -3.80 -25.26 8.04
C SER A 61 -5.21 -25.83 8.12
N PHE A 62 -5.51 -26.83 7.30
CA PHE A 62 -6.83 -27.46 7.22
C PHE A 62 -6.77 -28.92 7.66
N ASN A 63 -7.78 -29.35 8.41
CA ASN A 63 -8.07 -30.76 8.68
C ASN A 63 -9.36 -31.14 7.94
N GLY A 64 -9.20 -31.73 6.75
CA GLY A 64 -10.30 -31.92 5.80
C GLY A 64 -10.83 -30.57 5.31
N LEU A 65 -12.14 -30.34 5.47
CA LEU A 65 -12.79 -29.08 5.08
C LEU A 65 -12.78 -28.02 6.20
N ARG A 66 -12.24 -28.34 7.39
CA ARG A 66 -12.22 -27.42 8.53
C ARG A 66 -10.86 -26.76 8.65
N LEU A 67 -10.86 -25.44 8.82
CA LEU A 67 -9.64 -24.71 9.17
C LEU A 67 -9.25 -25.09 10.62
N ALA A 68 -8.04 -25.61 10.78
CA ALA A 68 -7.49 -26.06 12.05
C ALA A 68 -6.62 -24.99 12.73
N ALA A 69 -5.85 -24.21 11.95
CA ALA A 69 -5.03 -23.12 12.45
C ALA A 69 -4.78 -22.07 11.37
N ALA A 70 -4.54 -20.82 11.78
CA ALA A 70 -4.05 -19.76 10.92
C ALA A 70 -2.89 -19.05 11.59
N TYR A 71 -1.82 -18.84 10.83
CA TYR A 71 -0.64 -18.11 11.26
C TYR A 71 -0.37 -17.03 10.23
N GLY A 72 0.14 -15.89 10.69
CA GLY A 72 0.48 -14.83 9.78
C GLY A 72 1.68 -14.06 10.27
N ALA A 73 2.33 -13.44 9.30
CA ALA A 73 3.41 -12.50 9.52
C ALA A 73 3.21 -11.34 8.54
N VAL A 74 3.69 -10.17 8.92
CA VAL A 74 3.82 -9.05 7.98
C VAL A 74 5.28 -8.67 7.96
N ASP A 75 5.92 -8.90 6.82
CA ASP A 75 7.35 -8.67 6.64
C ASP A 75 7.57 -7.31 5.96
N ASP A 76 8.54 -6.53 6.46
CA ASP A 76 8.97 -5.29 5.83
C ASP A 76 9.83 -5.61 4.59
N VAL A 77 9.37 -5.18 3.41
CA VAL A 77 10.02 -5.43 2.12
C VAL A 77 11.38 -4.75 2.04
N SER A 78 11.59 -3.63 2.74
CA SER A 78 12.86 -2.91 2.74
C SER A 78 14.02 -3.73 3.34
N SER A 79 13.68 -4.74 4.15
CA SER A 79 14.67 -5.66 4.72
C SER A 79 15.17 -6.72 3.72
N TYR A 80 14.51 -6.88 2.56
CA TYR A 80 14.86 -7.87 1.56
C TYR A 80 15.64 -7.27 0.40
N ARG A 81 16.63 -8.04 -0.09
CA ARG A 81 17.26 -7.75 -1.38
C ARG A 81 16.36 -8.24 -2.51
N PRO A 82 16.07 -7.40 -3.53
CA PRO A 82 15.34 -7.85 -4.70
C PRO A 82 16.04 -9.02 -5.40
N ASP A 83 15.26 -9.99 -5.87
CA ASP A 83 15.78 -11.11 -6.64
C ASP A 83 16.24 -10.65 -8.04
N GLU A 84 17.51 -10.90 -8.38
CA GLU A 84 18.11 -10.46 -9.65
C GLU A 84 17.46 -11.10 -10.88
N ARG A 85 16.96 -12.33 -10.78
CA ARG A 85 16.27 -13.02 -11.90
C ARG A 85 14.91 -12.39 -12.12
N VAL A 86 14.17 -12.12 -11.05
CA VAL A 86 12.87 -11.41 -11.12
C VAL A 86 13.07 -10.01 -11.67
N GLN A 87 14.07 -9.27 -11.19
CA GLN A 87 14.39 -7.96 -11.74
C GLN A 87 14.72 -8.02 -13.23
N SER A 88 15.59 -8.95 -13.64
CA SER A 88 15.97 -9.13 -15.04
C SER A 88 14.78 -9.49 -15.93
N TYR A 89 13.90 -10.36 -15.44
CA TYR A 89 12.67 -10.75 -16.14
C TYR A 89 11.72 -9.56 -16.31
N LEU A 90 11.48 -8.79 -15.24
CA LEU A 90 10.58 -7.64 -15.28
C LEU A 90 11.14 -6.53 -16.18
N LYS A 91 12.45 -6.25 -16.11
CA LYS A 91 13.12 -5.31 -17.03
C LYS A 91 12.94 -5.73 -18.49
N GLY A 92 13.14 -7.02 -18.79
CA GLY A 92 12.97 -7.55 -20.15
C GLY A 92 11.53 -7.48 -20.68
N LYS A 93 10.52 -7.60 -19.82
CA LYS A 93 9.10 -7.43 -20.20
C LYS A 93 8.67 -5.97 -20.32
N LEU A 94 9.14 -5.11 -19.43
CA LEU A 94 8.83 -3.67 -19.46
C LEU A 94 9.44 -2.99 -20.67
N ALA A 95 10.67 -3.37 -21.07
CA ALA A 95 11.30 -2.89 -22.30
C ALA A 95 10.50 -3.26 -23.57
N LYS A 96 9.72 -4.34 -23.54
CA LYS A 96 8.82 -4.73 -24.63
C LYS A 96 7.49 -3.98 -24.60
N LEU A 97 7.00 -3.62 -23.41
CA LEU A 97 5.79 -2.82 -23.23
C LEU A 97 6.02 -1.34 -23.58
N SER A 98 7.21 -0.80 -23.34
CA SER A 98 7.55 0.59 -23.69
C SER A 98 7.64 0.87 -25.20
N GLN A 99 7.61 -0.17 -26.05
CA GLN A 99 7.59 -0.02 -27.52
C GLN A 99 6.16 0.08 -28.09
N GLY A 100 5.13 -0.11 -27.26
CA GLY A 100 3.73 0.04 -27.65
C GLY A 100 2.91 0.68 -26.53
N ALA A 101 2.67 2.00 -26.64
CA ALA A 101 1.83 2.83 -25.79
C ALA A 101 2.34 3.12 -24.35
N GLU A 102 2.64 4.42 -24.14
CA GLU A 102 2.31 5.22 -22.94
C GLU A 102 2.24 4.48 -21.58
N LEU A 103 3.38 4.01 -21.07
CA LEU A 103 3.49 3.49 -19.70
C LEU A 103 4.65 4.17 -18.96
N ALA A 104 4.40 5.40 -18.50
CA ALA A 104 5.33 6.18 -17.68
C ALA A 104 5.34 5.78 -16.18
N GLN A 105 4.66 4.70 -15.76
CA GLN A 105 4.38 4.49 -14.33
C GLN A 105 4.71 3.10 -13.76
N PHE A 106 5.40 2.23 -14.48
CA PHE A 106 5.82 0.94 -13.91
C PHE A 106 7.33 0.90 -13.64
N SER A 107 7.75 1.58 -12.56
CA SER A 107 9.11 1.43 -12.04
C SER A 107 9.18 0.22 -11.11
N VAL A 108 9.83 -0.86 -11.56
CA VAL A 108 10.31 -1.91 -10.67
C VAL A 108 11.35 -1.27 -9.77
N VAL A 109 11.05 -1.25 -8.47
CA VAL A 109 11.77 -0.59 -7.39
C VAL A 109 13.28 -0.63 -7.58
N GLY A 110 13.83 0.53 -7.91
CA GLY A 110 15.24 0.77 -8.19
C GLY A 110 15.43 2.20 -8.68
N SER A 111 15.05 3.17 -7.85
CA SER A 111 14.95 4.61 -8.20
C SER A 111 13.83 4.87 -9.21
N GLY A 112 12.77 5.55 -8.78
CA GLY A 112 11.69 5.97 -9.69
C GLY A 112 12.25 6.78 -10.88
N PRO A 113 11.56 6.79 -12.04
CA PRO A 113 12.01 7.56 -13.17
C PRO A 113 12.06 9.03 -12.78
N SER A 114 13.23 9.63 -12.94
CA SER A 114 13.46 11.09 -12.97
C SER A 114 12.67 11.81 -14.08
N GLY A 115 11.72 11.13 -14.74
CA GLY A 115 10.88 11.61 -15.84
C GLY A 115 9.50 12.11 -15.40
N MET A 116 9.18 12.07 -14.11
CA MET A 116 8.10 12.89 -13.53
C MET A 116 8.71 14.09 -12.79
N ALA A 117 9.74 14.70 -13.40
CA ALA A 117 10.09 16.06 -13.04
C ALA A 117 8.90 16.93 -13.48
N CYS A 118 8.20 17.54 -12.53
CA CYS A 118 7.44 18.74 -12.83
C CYS A 118 8.35 19.63 -13.68
N THR A 119 7.96 19.93 -14.91
CA THR A 119 8.70 20.88 -15.75
C THR A 119 8.82 22.18 -14.95
N ASN A 120 10.02 22.46 -14.44
CA ASN A 120 10.33 23.69 -13.70
C ASN A 120 10.48 24.87 -14.66
N ASP A 121 9.68 24.92 -15.72
CA ASP A 121 9.66 26.05 -16.62
C ASP A 121 8.57 27.01 -16.16
N SER A 122 9.05 28.12 -15.57
CA SER A 122 8.31 29.29 -15.06
C SER A 122 7.95 29.23 -13.57
N ILE A 123 8.96 29.34 -12.70
CA ILE A 123 8.70 30.03 -11.41
C ILE A 123 8.32 31.46 -11.78
N ALA A 124 7.03 31.80 -11.63
CA ALA A 124 6.58 33.17 -11.71
C ALA A 124 7.38 33.98 -10.69
N ASP A 125 8.13 34.95 -11.21
CA ASP A 125 8.90 35.92 -10.45
C ASP A 125 7.93 36.65 -9.48
N GLY A 126 8.09 36.43 -8.17
CA GLY A 126 7.22 37.01 -7.14
C GLY A 126 6.52 36.04 -6.16
N THR A 127 6.89 34.75 -6.11
CA THR A 127 6.34 33.86 -5.06
C THR A 127 6.84 34.26 -3.66
N PRO A 128 5.94 34.55 -2.70
CA PRO A 128 6.36 34.88 -1.33
C PRO A 128 7.07 33.67 -0.70
N LEU A 129 8.07 33.93 0.15
CA LEU A 129 8.87 32.90 0.81
C LEU A 129 7.96 31.88 1.52
N MET A 130 7.85 30.67 0.96
CA MET A 130 6.94 29.64 1.46
C MET A 130 7.66 28.75 2.48
N ASP A 131 7.62 29.13 3.76
CA ASP A 131 8.19 28.33 4.85
C ASP A 131 7.13 27.48 5.58
N SER A 132 7.35 26.17 5.58
CA SER A 132 6.57 25.16 6.30
C SER A 132 6.47 25.38 7.81
N ARG A 133 7.41 26.10 8.45
CA ARG A 133 7.40 26.33 9.90
C ARG A 133 6.24 27.21 10.34
N THR A 134 5.92 28.24 9.56
CA THR A 134 4.79 29.15 9.84
C THR A 134 3.44 28.44 9.79
N CYS A 135 3.29 27.48 8.88
CA CYS A 135 2.08 26.66 8.73
C CYS A 135 1.73 25.80 9.95
N ARG A 136 2.68 25.60 10.88
CA ARG A 136 2.45 24.82 12.11
C ARG A 136 1.86 25.64 13.26
N THR A 137 1.98 26.97 13.21
CA THR A 137 1.65 27.86 14.33
C THR A 137 0.59 28.90 13.97
N GLY A 138 0.23 29.03 12.70
CA GLY A 138 -0.85 29.90 12.25
C GLY A 138 -1.15 29.73 10.75
N PRO A 139 -2.08 30.53 10.21
CA PRO A 139 -2.36 30.57 8.78
C PRO A 139 -1.10 30.93 7.99
N CYS A 140 -0.86 30.24 6.88
CA CYS A 140 0.31 30.46 6.03
C CYS A 140 -0.08 30.53 4.55
N ALA A 141 0.70 31.27 3.76
CA ALA A 141 0.45 31.46 2.33
C ALA A 141 0.43 30.11 1.57
N LEU A 142 1.35 29.20 1.90
CA LEU A 142 1.41 27.86 1.31
C LEU A 142 0.14 27.04 1.63
N GLY A 143 -0.31 27.06 2.89
CA GLY A 143 -1.51 26.35 3.33
C GLY A 143 -2.77 26.86 2.65
N ASN A 144 -2.90 28.18 2.51
CA ASN A 144 -4.02 28.80 1.78
C ASN A 144 -4.00 28.45 0.29
N LEU A 145 -2.81 28.45 -0.34
CA LEU A 145 -2.66 28.08 -1.74
C LEU A 145 -3.04 26.61 -1.97
N VAL A 146 -2.53 25.69 -1.15
CA VAL A 146 -2.88 24.27 -1.23
C VAL A 146 -4.39 24.07 -0.99
N ALA A 147 -4.96 24.75 0.00
CA ALA A 147 -6.40 24.67 0.27
C ALA A 147 -7.26 25.21 -0.88
N GLN A 148 -6.79 26.21 -1.63
CA GLN A 148 -7.47 26.67 -2.84
C GLN A 148 -7.35 25.66 -3.99
N ALA A 149 -6.17 25.05 -4.17
CA ALA A 149 -5.95 24.05 -5.20
C ALA A 149 -6.71 22.73 -4.96
N MET A 150 -7.04 22.42 -3.70
CA MET A 150 -7.82 21.24 -3.32
C MET A 150 -9.34 21.42 -3.42
N ARG A 151 -9.84 22.63 -3.68
CA ARG A 151 -11.27 22.91 -3.90
C ARG A 151 -11.67 22.59 -5.33
#